data_AF-A0A2A4UEK9-F1
#
_entry.id   AF-A0A2A4UEK9-F1
#
_cell.length_a   1.000
_cell.length_b   1.000
_cell.length_c   1.000
_cell.angle_alpha   90.00
_cell.angle_beta   90.00
_cell.angle_gamma   90.00
#
_symmetry.space_group_name_H-M   'P 1'
#
loop_
_entity.id
_entity.type
_entity.pdbx_description
1 polymer ?
#
loop_
_entity_poly.entity_id
_entity_poly.type
_entity_poly.pdbx_seq_one_letter_code
_entity_poly.pdbx_strand_id
1 'polypeptide(L)'
;MRTVTIPLIITTLVFSSLAWAEDDVAKEPLTATDKIVARFMELDTDLTEAVSFEEYMFMVLERTEARFALMDENKDGEVSADEYRQFWQAQKSQYYRLKR
;
A
#
# COMPACT_ATOMS: atom_id res chain seq x y z
N MET A 1 53.47 -46.48 16.26
CA MET A 1 52.07 -46.86 15.95
C MET A 1 51.48 -47.47 17.22
N ARG A 2 50.44 -46.99 17.89
CA ARG A 2 49.53 -45.84 17.82
C ARG A 2 49.18 -45.53 19.29
N THR A 3 49.29 -44.28 19.72
CA THR A 3 48.91 -43.84 21.07
C THR A 3 47.39 -43.81 21.19
N VAL A 4 46.85 -44.46 22.22
CA VAL A 4 45.46 -44.31 22.66
C VAL A 4 45.49 -43.64 24.03
N THR A 5 44.87 -42.47 24.16
CA THR A 5 44.60 -41.83 25.45
C THR A 5 43.40 -40.91 25.25
N ILE A 6 42.25 -41.29 25.81
CA ILE A 6 41.00 -40.51 25.80
C ILE A 6 40.91 -39.82 27.17
N PRO A 7 40.81 -38.48 27.25
CA PRO A 7 40.30 -37.83 28.43
C PRO A 7 38.82 -37.48 28.27
N LEU A 8 38.05 -37.95 29.24
CA LEU A 8 36.65 -37.66 29.53
C LEU A 8 36.54 -36.30 30.28
N ILE A 9 35.35 -35.66 30.18
CA ILE A 9 34.82 -34.53 31.01
C ILE A 9 35.43 -33.15 30.62
N ILE A 10 34.69 -32.08 30.27
CA ILE A 10 33.65 -31.36 31.03
C ILE A 10 32.72 -30.57 30.07
N THR A 11 31.43 -30.74 30.30
CA THR A 11 30.29 -29.93 29.84
C THR A 11 30.50 -28.43 30.08
N THR A 12 30.44 -27.61 29.03
CA THR A 12 30.00 -26.22 29.16
C THR A 12 28.90 -25.95 28.14
N LEU A 13 27.67 -26.08 28.63
CA LEU A 13 26.47 -25.51 28.04
C LEU A 13 26.67 -23.99 28.01
N VAL A 14 27.04 -23.44 26.84
CA VAL A 14 27.09 -21.98 26.67
C VAL A 14 25.65 -21.48 26.55
N PHE A 15 25.04 -21.18 27.70
CA PHE A 15 23.91 -20.26 27.77
C PHE A 15 24.47 -18.85 27.55
N SER A 16 24.55 -18.43 26.29
CA SER A 16 24.76 -17.01 25.97
C SER A 16 23.39 -16.33 25.91
N SER A 17 23.05 -15.72 27.05
CA SER A 17 22.27 -14.49 27.19
C SER A 17 21.09 -14.24 26.24
N LEU A 18 19.90 -14.36 26.84
CA LEU A 18 18.75 -13.51 26.53
C LEU A 18 19.18 -12.02 26.62
N ALA A 19 19.34 -11.37 25.47
CA ALA A 19 19.47 -9.92 25.29
C ALA A 19 18.50 -9.56 24.14
N TRP A 20 17.22 -9.37 24.47
CA TRP A 20 16.53 -8.07 24.44
C TRP A 20 16.18 -7.62 23.01
N ALA A 21 14.91 -7.78 22.67
CA ALA A 21 14.11 -6.97 21.74
C ALA A 21 14.87 -5.88 20.93
N GLU A 22 15.46 -6.27 19.81
CA GLU A 22 15.56 -5.46 18.59
C GLU A 22 14.44 -5.99 17.69
N ASP A 23 13.41 -5.27 17.27
CA ASP A 23 13.29 -3.87 16.90
C ASP A 23 11.87 -3.36 17.20
N ASP A 24 11.64 -2.71 18.34
CA ASP A 24 10.66 -1.62 18.36
C ASP A 24 11.39 -0.35 17.88
N VAL A 25 11.94 -0.41 16.66
CA VAL A 25 12.27 0.81 15.92
C VAL A 25 10.92 1.45 15.66
N ALA A 26 10.53 2.35 16.57
CA ALA A 26 9.43 3.26 16.37
C ALA A 26 9.72 4.00 15.07
N LYS A 27 9.13 3.51 13.96
CA LYS A 27 9.25 4.14 12.65
C LYS A 27 8.81 5.58 12.86
N GLU A 28 9.75 6.50 12.67
CA GLU A 28 9.51 7.94 12.69
C GLU A 28 8.18 8.23 11.96
N PRO A 29 7.34 9.15 12.47
CA PRO A 29 6.04 9.39 11.87
C PRO A 29 6.21 9.78 10.40
N LEU A 30 5.59 9.02 9.51
CA LEU A 30 5.66 9.22 8.06
C LEU A 30 5.36 10.68 7.70
N THR A 31 6.23 11.27 6.89
CA THR A 31 6.00 12.62 6.37
C THR A 31 4.79 12.64 5.43
N ALA A 32 4.29 13.84 5.09
CA ALA A 32 3.20 13.97 4.12
C ALA A 32 3.58 13.35 2.76
N THR A 33 4.83 13.53 2.33
CA THR A 33 5.37 12.93 1.11
C THR A 33 5.41 11.42 1.21
N ASP A 34 5.88 10.86 2.33
CA ASP A 34 5.98 9.40 2.50
C ASP A 34 4.61 8.73 2.46
N LYS A 35 3.56 9.39 2.97
CA LYS A 35 2.20 8.87 2.86
C LYS A 35 1.72 8.83 1.42
N ILE A 36 2.04 9.85 0.62
CA ILE A 36 1.70 9.89 -0.80
C ILE A 36 2.46 8.81 -1.56
N VAL A 37 3.76 8.67 -1.29
CA VAL A 37 4.61 7.62 -1.89
C VAL A 37 4.08 6.24 -1.50
N ALA A 38 3.77 6.00 -0.23
CA ALA A 38 3.21 4.72 0.22
C ALA A 38 1.92 4.37 -0.54
N ARG A 39 1.02 5.34 -0.71
CA ARG A 39 -0.21 5.16 -1.51
C ARG A 39 0.06 4.94 -3.00
N PHE A 40 1.10 5.55 -3.54
CA PHE A 40 1.50 5.34 -4.93
C PHE A 40 2.10 3.94 -5.11
N MET A 41 2.91 3.48 -4.17
CA MET A 41 3.53 2.15 -4.18
C MET A 41 2.53 1.01 -3.93
N GLU A 42 1.30 1.29 -3.47
CA GLU A 42 0.22 0.30 -3.48
C GLU A 42 -0.13 -0.19 -4.90
N LEU A 43 0.32 0.52 -5.95
CA LEU A 43 0.13 0.15 -7.35
C LEU A 43 1.18 -0.83 -7.89
N ASP A 44 2.30 -0.99 -7.19
CA ASP A 44 3.36 -1.92 -7.57
C ASP A 44 2.90 -3.34 -7.23
N THR A 45 2.41 -4.03 -8.25
CA THR A 45 1.83 -5.36 -8.15
C THR A 45 2.87 -6.46 -8.36
N ASP A 46 3.92 -6.15 -9.11
CA ASP A 46 5.00 -7.08 -9.43
C ASP A 46 6.17 -7.03 -8.43
N LEU A 47 6.09 -6.13 -7.43
CA LEU A 47 7.05 -5.94 -6.35
C LEU A 47 8.44 -5.54 -6.87
N THR A 48 8.47 -4.73 -7.93
CA THR A 48 9.72 -4.21 -8.50
C THR A 48 10.25 -2.97 -7.78
N GLU A 49 9.60 -2.56 -6.69
CA GLU A 49 9.86 -1.32 -5.93
C GLU A 49 9.68 -0.06 -6.78
N ALA A 50 9.00 -0.19 -7.91
CA ALA A 50 8.65 0.90 -8.81
C ALA A 50 7.27 0.63 -9.42
N VAL A 51 6.58 1.70 -9.82
CA VAL A 51 5.30 1.56 -10.55
C VAL A 51 5.58 1.72 -12.04
N SER A 52 5.30 0.68 -12.80
CA SER A 52 5.41 0.69 -14.25
C SER A 52 4.31 1.55 -14.90
N PHE A 53 4.49 1.91 -16.17
CA PHE A 53 3.46 2.64 -16.92
C PHE A 53 2.15 1.84 -17.04
N GLU A 54 2.26 0.51 -17.15
CA GLU A 54 1.11 -0.38 -17.31
C GLU A 54 0.30 -0.48 -16.01
N GLU A 55 0.96 -0.64 -14.86
CA GLU A 55 0.31 -0.65 -13.55
C GLU A 55 -0.36 0.70 -13.24
N TYR A 56 0.33 1.80 -13.56
CA TYR A 56 -0.26 3.12 -13.46
C TYR A 56 -1.51 3.25 -14.35
N MET A 57 -1.45 2.77 -15.60
CA MET A 57 -2.56 2.83 -16.53
C MET A 57 -3.74 1.97 -16.07
N PHE A 58 -3.48 0.78 -15.53
CA PHE A 58 -4.53 -0.09 -14.99
C PHE A 58 -5.34 0.62 -13.91
N MET A 59 -4.67 1.29 -12.97
CA MET A 59 -5.34 2.09 -11.95
C MET A 59 -6.11 3.28 -12.55
N VAL A 60 -5.56 3.96 -13.56
CA VAL A 60 -6.27 5.06 -14.24
C VAL A 60 -7.54 4.55 -14.89
N LEU A 61 -7.47 3.41 -15.59
CA LEU A 61 -8.62 2.81 -16.25
C LEU A 61 -9.69 2.41 -15.24
N GLU A 62 -9.34 1.68 -14.18
CA GLU A 62 -10.29 1.27 -13.13
C GLU A 62 -11.00 2.48 -12.51
N ARG A 63 -10.25 3.53 -12.16
CA ARG A 63 -10.83 4.76 -11.60
C ARG A 63 -11.68 5.52 -12.61
N THR A 64 -11.29 5.50 -13.88
CA THR A 64 -12.02 6.17 -14.96
C THR A 64 -13.33 5.46 -15.24
N GLU A 65 -13.33 4.13 -15.30
CA GLU A 65 -14.53 3.31 -15.46
C GLU A 65 -15.52 3.52 -14.31
N ALA A 66 -15.05 3.41 -13.07
CA ALA A 66 -15.88 3.64 -11.89
C ALA A 66 -16.51 5.05 -11.91
N ARG A 67 -15.73 6.06 -12.31
CA ARG A 67 -16.24 7.43 -12.42
C ARG A 67 -17.20 7.62 -13.59
N PHE A 68 -16.91 7.01 -14.73
CA PHE A 68 -17.76 7.06 -15.91
C PHE A 68 -19.13 6.45 -15.62
N ALA A 69 -19.16 5.26 -15.00
CA ALA A 69 -20.38 4.58 -14.60
C ALA A 69 -21.25 5.37 -13.60
N LEU A 70 -20.64 6.30 -12.83
CA LEU A 70 -21.39 7.22 -11.96
C LEU A 70 -21.97 8.43 -12.72
N MET A 71 -21.45 8.73 -13.90
CA MET A 71 -21.92 9.85 -14.74
C MET A 71 -22.94 9.37 -15.79
N ASP A 72 -22.69 8.22 -16.41
CA ASP A 72 -23.60 7.57 -17.37
C ASP A 72 -24.76 6.92 -16.61
N GLU A 73 -25.74 7.76 -16.26
CA GLU A 73 -26.89 7.35 -15.45
C GLU A 73 -27.83 6.43 -16.23
N ASN A 74 -27.97 6.68 -17.53
CA ASN A 74 -28.87 5.93 -18.39
C ASN A 74 -28.25 4.61 -18.92
N LYS A 75 -26.92 4.46 -18.81
CA LYS A 75 -26.13 3.28 -19.22
C LYS A 75 -26.12 3.04 -20.73
N ASP A 76 -26.08 4.09 -21.52
CA ASP A 76 -25.99 4.01 -22.99
C ASP A 76 -24.54 3.98 -23.49
N GLY A 77 -23.56 4.12 -22.58
CA GLY A 77 -22.14 4.13 -22.91
C GLY A 77 -21.61 5.51 -23.29
N GLU A 78 -22.42 6.56 -23.16
CA GLU A 78 -22.04 7.95 -23.35
C GLU A 78 -22.39 8.78 -22.09
N VAL A 79 -21.81 9.98 -21.98
CA VAL A 79 -22.21 10.94 -20.94
C VAL A 79 -22.68 12.19 -21.63
N SER A 80 -23.99 12.40 -21.57
CA SER A 80 -24.62 13.61 -22.10
C SER A 80 -24.28 14.84 -21.24
N ALA A 81 -24.52 16.03 -21.81
CA ALA A 81 -24.32 17.29 -21.08
C ALA A 81 -25.23 17.42 -19.85
N ASP A 82 -26.43 16.82 -19.90
CA ASP A 82 -27.39 16.87 -18.80
C ASP A 82 -26.99 15.92 -17.67
N GLU A 83 -26.56 14.70 -17.99
CA GLU A 83 -25.96 13.77 -17.01
C GLU A 83 -24.75 14.38 -16.32
N TYR A 84 -23.83 14.98 -17.10
CA TYR A 84 -22.66 15.64 -16.54
C TYR A 84 -23.03 16.79 -15.59
N ARG A 85 -24.07 17.58 -15.94
CA ARG A 85 -24.58 18.66 -15.09
C ARG A 85 -25.17 18.12 -13.79
N GLN A 86 -25.98 17.07 -13.87
CA GLN A 86 -26.61 16.44 -12.71
C GLN A 86 -25.57 15.86 -11.75
N PHE A 87 -24.58 15.13 -12.28
CA PHE A 87 -23.44 14.64 -11.52
C PHE A 87 -22.73 15.77 -10.76
N TRP A 88 -22.47 16.91 -11.42
CA TRP A 88 -21.82 18.04 -10.78
C TRP A 88 -22.66 18.71 -9.70
N GLN A 89 -23.97 18.82 -9.88
CA GLN A 89 -24.85 19.36 -8.86
C GLN A 89 -24.87 18.46 -7.61
N ALA A 90 -24.94 17.15 -7.81
CA ALA A 90 -24.87 16.17 -6.73
C ALA A 90 -23.54 16.27 -5.96
N GLN A 91 -22.41 16.28 -6.66
CA GLN A 91 -21.08 16.42 -6.05
C GLN A 91 -20.90 17.73 -5.27
N LYS A 92 -21.32 18.87 -5.85
CA LYS A 92 -21.27 20.16 -5.15
C LYS A 92 -22.10 20.16 -3.88
N SER A 93 -23.30 19.58 -3.93
CA SER A 93 -24.19 19.50 -2.75
C SER A 93 -23.54 18.73 -1.60
N GLN A 94 -22.81 17.64 -1.89
CA GLN A 94 -22.08 16.87 -0.89
C GLN A 94 -20.95 17.70 -0.27
N TYR A 95 -20.17 18.41 -1.10
CA TYR A 95 -19.08 19.27 -0.62
C TYR A 95 -19.57 20.40 0.29
N TYR A 96 -20.67 21.07 -0.07
CA TYR A 96 -21.23 22.17 0.74
C TYR A 96 -21.93 21.69 2.02
N ARG A 97 -22.45 20.46 2.05
CA ARG A 97 -23.06 19.88 3.25
C ARG A 97 -22.04 19.64 4.37
N LEU A 98 -20.78 19.38 4.04
CA LEU A 98 -19.69 19.15 5.01
C LEU A 98 -19.17 20.43 5.69
N LYS A 99 -19.60 21.63 5.23
CA LYS A 99 -19.16 22.94 5.76
C LYS A 99 -20.18 23.63 6.67
N ARG A 100 -21.21 22.92 7.17
CA ARG A 100 -22.19 23.45 8.13
C ARG A 100 -22.04 22.84 9.50
#